data_AF-A0A7R9V9S8-F1
#
_entry.id   AF-A0A7R9V9S8-F1
#
_cell.length_a   1.000
_cell.length_b   1.000
_cell.length_c   1.000
_cell.angle_alpha   90.00
_cell.angle_beta   90.00
_cell.angle_gamma   90.00
#
_symmetry.space_group_name_H-M   'P 1'
#
loop_
_entity.id
_entity.type
_entity.pdbx_description
1 polymer ?
#
loop_
_entity_poly.entity_id
_entity_poly.type
_entity_poly.pdbx_seq_one_letter_code
_entity_poly.pdbx_strand_id
1 'polypeptide(L)'
;SSAPIVLTQASLRGSLDFAAGTHVVVVDTDWEQRVSSQPTSSICHARPESLCYVIYTSGSTGKPKGVQIEHRNLVNFSLWYKDVFKITPHDRKLLKSSISFDASVLEYCGMLVSGAS
;
A
#
# COMPACT_ATOMS: atom_id res chain seq x y z
N SER A 1 -9.68 -26.14 -0.21
CA SER A 1 -9.24 -25.03 0.65
C SER A 1 -10.41 -24.06 0.76
N SER A 2 -11.09 -23.97 1.89
CA SER A 2 -12.14 -22.96 2.11
C SER A 2 -11.49 -21.72 2.70
N ALA A 3 -11.41 -20.64 1.92
CA ALA A 3 -10.94 -19.37 2.44
C ALA A 3 -11.94 -18.87 3.50
N PRO A 4 -11.51 -18.56 4.74
CA PRO A 4 -12.43 -18.09 5.78
C PRO A 4 -12.99 -16.70 5.49
N ILE A 5 -12.27 -15.92 4.67
CA ILE A 5 -12.65 -14.58 4.23
C ILE A 5 -12.44 -14.49 2.71
N VAL A 6 -13.39 -13.89 2.01
CA VAL A 6 -13.29 -13.57 0.59
C VAL A 6 -13.44 -12.06 0.40
N LEU A 7 -12.45 -11.44 -0.24
CA LEU A 7 -12.50 -10.06 -0.71
C LEU A 7 -12.98 -10.07 -2.16
N THR A 8 -14.03 -9.33 -2.49
CA THR A 8 -14.59 -9.27 -3.84
C THR A 8 -15.13 -7.89 -4.18
N GLN A 9 -15.55 -7.71 -5.43
CA GLN A 9 -16.23 -6.53 -5.94
C GLN A 9 -17.73 -6.79 -6.11
N ALA A 10 -18.55 -5.73 -6.06
CA ALA A 10 -20.00 -5.83 -6.13
C ALA A 10 -20.48 -6.56 -7.39
N SER A 11 -19.84 -6.26 -8.52
CA SER A 11 -20.12 -6.86 -9.84
C SER A 11 -19.86 -8.37 -9.87
N LEU A 12 -18.91 -8.87 -9.07
CA LEU A 12 -18.51 -10.27 -9.02
C LEU A 12 -19.24 -11.05 -7.93
N ARG A 13 -19.95 -10.38 -7.02
CA ARG A 13 -20.62 -11.05 -5.90
C ARG A 13 -21.66 -12.06 -6.36
N GLY A 14 -22.42 -11.75 -7.41
CA GLY A 14 -23.45 -12.64 -7.95
C GLY A 14 -22.91 -13.81 -8.77
N SER A 15 -21.66 -13.74 -9.24
CA SER A 15 -21.02 -14.78 -10.05
C SER A 15 -20.15 -15.74 -9.24
N LEU A 16 -20.07 -15.57 -7.91
CA LEU A 16 -19.24 -16.36 -7.02
C LEU A 16 -20.09 -17.20 -6.09
N ASP A 17 -19.81 -18.50 -6.04
CA ASP A 17 -20.39 -19.39 -5.05
C ASP A 17 -19.57 -19.33 -3.76
N PHE A 18 -20.24 -19.02 -2.64
CA PHE A 18 -19.61 -18.96 -1.34
C PHE A 18 -20.05 -20.15 -0.49
N ALA A 19 -19.08 -20.84 0.12
CA ALA A 19 -19.39 -21.89 1.08
C ALA A 19 -20.15 -21.29 2.28
N ALA A 20 -21.08 -22.06 2.86
CA ALA A 20 -21.80 -21.64 4.05
C ALA A 20 -20.82 -21.22 5.18
N GLY A 21 -21.03 -20.04 5.77
CA GLY A 21 -20.16 -19.48 6.80
C GLY A 21 -18.96 -18.66 6.29
N THR A 22 -18.78 -18.50 4.97
CA THR A 22 -17.73 -17.64 4.41
C THR A 22 -18.01 -16.17 4.71
N HIS A 23 -17.04 -15.44 5.28
CA HIS A 23 -17.16 -14.00 5.45
C HIS A 23 -16.79 -13.28 4.15
N VAL A 24 -17.79 -12.70 3.47
CA VAL A 24 -17.59 -12.01 2.18
C VAL A 24 -17.56 -10.51 2.40
N VAL A 25 -16.42 -9.89 2.08
CA VAL A 25 -16.20 -8.45 2.14
C VAL A 25 -16.20 -7.90 0.72
N VAL A 26 -17.19 -7.06 0.42
CA VAL A 26 -17.26 -6.31 -0.84
C VAL A 26 -16.51 -5.00 -0.66
N VAL A 27 -15.43 -4.81 -1.40
CA VAL A 27 -14.47 -3.72 -1.14
C VAL A 27 -14.82 -2.40 -1.83
N ASP A 28 -15.72 -2.43 -2.80
CA ASP A 28 -16.09 -1.31 -3.68
C ASP A 28 -17.54 -0.82 -3.45
N THR A 29 -18.08 -1.09 -2.26
CA THR A 29 -19.41 -0.59 -1.82
C THR A 29 -19.26 0.33 -0.61
N ASP A 30 -20.17 1.30 -0.49
CA ASP A 30 -20.30 2.21 0.64
C ASP A 30 -19.01 3.03 0.94
N TRP A 31 -18.17 3.25 -0.07
CA TRP A 31 -16.87 3.91 0.09
C TRP A 31 -17.00 5.29 0.74
N GLU A 32 -17.92 6.13 0.25
CA GLU A 32 -18.13 7.48 0.75
C GLU A 32 -18.54 7.49 2.22
N GLN A 33 -19.45 6.61 2.62
CA GLN A 33 -19.88 6.48 4.02
C GLN A 33 -18.75 5.95 4.90
N ARG A 34 -17.98 4.96 4.40
CA ARG A 34 -16.84 4.40 5.14
C ARG A 34 -15.74 5.42 5.34
N VAL A 35 -15.35 6.16 4.31
CA VAL A 35 -14.32 7.20 4.37
C VAL A 35 -14.76 8.36 5.27
N SER A 36 -16.00 8.84 5.13
CA SER A 36 -16.52 9.93 5.97
C SER A 36 -16.62 9.56 7.46
N SER A 37 -16.79 8.28 7.78
CA SER A 37 -16.77 7.78 9.16
C SER A 37 -15.37 7.61 9.76
N GLN A 38 -14.31 7.70 8.95
CA GLN A 38 -12.94 7.59 9.46
C GLN A 38 -12.48 8.88 10.15
N PRO A 39 -11.57 8.78 11.12
CA PRO A 39 -10.93 9.95 11.72
C PRO A 39 -10.28 10.83 10.66
N THR A 40 -10.50 12.15 10.74
CA THR A 40 -9.84 13.14 9.87
C THR A 40 -8.42 13.47 10.33
N SER A 41 -8.05 13.07 11.55
CA SER A 41 -6.71 13.17 12.10
C SER A 41 -6.00 11.82 12.05
N SER A 42 -4.71 11.81 11.69
CA SER A 42 -3.91 10.59 11.66
C SER A 42 -3.86 9.89 13.01
N ILE A 43 -4.50 8.72 13.10
CA ILE A 43 -4.27 7.77 14.19
C ILE A 43 -3.17 6.81 13.71
N CYS A 44 -1.91 7.17 13.95
CA CYS A 44 -0.78 6.33 13.59
C CYS A 44 -0.25 5.61 14.83
N HIS A 45 -0.46 4.30 14.89
CA HIS A 45 0.13 3.43 15.92
C HIS A 45 1.43 2.76 15.45
N ALA A 46 1.89 3.04 14.23
CA ALA A 46 3.09 2.45 13.68
C ALA A 46 4.33 2.95 14.46
N ARG A 47 5.21 2.03 14.80
CA ARG A 47 6.53 2.31 15.35
C ARG A 47 7.56 2.28 14.22
N PRO A 48 8.75 2.85 14.40
CA PRO A 48 9.81 2.77 13.39
C PRO A 48 10.12 1.33 12.95
N GLU A 49 9.98 0.35 13.85
CA GLU A 49 10.20 -1.09 13.62
C GLU A 49 8.99 -1.81 13.01
N SER A 50 7.84 -1.16 12.91
CA SER A 50 6.66 -1.76 12.30
C SER A 50 6.90 -1.98 10.81
N LEU A 51 6.41 -3.11 10.28
CA LEU A 51 6.41 -3.36 8.83
C LEU A 51 5.59 -2.29 8.11
N CYS A 52 6.19 -1.70 7.09
CA CYS A 52 5.59 -0.68 6.25
C CYS A 52 5.05 -1.27 4.94
N TYR A 53 5.87 -2.09 4.26
CA TYR A 53 5.43 -2.78 3.05
C TYR A 53 6.13 -4.12 2.84
N VAL A 54 5.52 -4.96 2.01
CA VAL A 54 6.09 -6.21 1.51
C VAL A 54 5.98 -6.24 -0.01
N ILE A 55 7.11 -6.35 -0.69
CA ILE A 55 7.16 -6.53 -2.15
C ILE A 55 7.68 -7.94 -2.45
N TYR A 56 6.97 -8.65 -3.31
CA TYR A 56 7.34 -10.00 -3.70
C TYR A 56 8.26 -9.98 -4.92
N THR A 57 9.38 -10.68 -4.80
CA THR A 57 10.34 -10.86 -5.88
C THR A 57 10.36 -12.31 -6.35
N SER A 58 10.80 -12.55 -7.59
CA SER A 58 10.99 -13.91 -8.09
C SER A 58 12.04 -14.63 -7.24
N GLY A 59 11.67 -15.77 -6.66
CA GLY A 59 12.60 -16.63 -5.97
C GLY A 59 13.29 -17.57 -6.94
N SER A 60 14.60 -17.79 -6.76
CA SER A 60 15.38 -18.79 -7.51
C SER A 60 14.83 -20.22 -7.39
N THR A 61 14.02 -20.49 -6.38
CA THR A 61 13.35 -21.78 -6.13
C THR A 61 11.95 -21.87 -6.75
N GLY A 62 11.55 -20.90 -7.58
CA GLY A 62 10.22 -20.83 -8.20
C GLY A 62 9.10 -20.33 -7.29
N LYS A 63 9.38 -20.12 -5.99
CA LYS A 63 8.43 -19.53 -5.04
C LYS A 63 8.78 -18.07 -4.76
N PRO A 64 7.86 -17.11 -4.95
CA PRO A 64 8.11 -15.71 -4.64
C PRO A 64 8.53 -15.49 -3.19
N LYS A 65 9.47 -14.58 -2.96
CA LYS A 65 9.93 -14.19 -1.62
C LYS A 65 9.44 -12.79 -1.30
N GLY A 66 8.81 -12.62 -0.13
CA GLY A 66 8.37 -11.32 0.35
C GLY A 66 9.52 -10.56 1.01
N VAL A 67 9.92 -9.45 0.40
CA VAL A 67 10.90 -8.52 0.99
C VAL A 67 10.14 -7.60 1.94
N GLN A 68 10.41 -7.72 3.24
CA GLN A 68 9.76 -6.96 4.29
C GLN A 68 10.56 -5.71 4.62
N ILE A 69 9.93 -4.55 4.58
CA ILE A 69 10.57 -3.26 4.85
C ILE A 69 9.85 -2.56 6.01
N GLU A 70 10.62 -2.10 7.00
CA GLU A 70 10.09 -1.37 8.15
C GLU A 70 9.96 0.13 7.87
N HIS A 71 9.13 0.82 8.66
CA HIS A 71 8.91 2.27 8.54
C HIS A 71 10.22 3.06 8.61
N ARG A 72 11.14 2.73 9.51
CA ARG A 72 12.43 3.44 9.64
C ARG A 72 13.30 3.35 8.39
N ASN A 73 13.25 2.23 7.66
CA ASN A 73 14.01 2.08 6.43
C ASN A 73 13.49 3.05 5.37
N LEU A 74 12.16 3.10 5.22
CA LEU A 74 11.51 3.99 4.27
C LEU A 74 11.72 5.47 4.60
N VAL A 75 11.59 5.85 5.87
CA VAL A 75 11.80 7.24 6.31
C VAL A 75 13.24 7.66 6.04
N ASN A 76 14.22 6.85 6.43
CA ASN A 76 15.63 7.13 6.16
C ASN A 76 15.90 7.36 4.67
N PHE A 77 15.38 6.48 3.82
CA PHE A 77 15.57 6.56 2.37
C PHE A 77 14.86 7.77 1.75
N SER A 78 13.64 8.09 2.19
CA SER A 78 12.86 9.21 1.66
C SER A 78 13.49 10.56 2.01
N LEU A 79 14.02 10.71 3.24
CA LEU A 79 14.71 11.93 3.67
C LEU A 79 16.04 12.10 2.92
N TRP A 80 16.83 11.02 2.78
CA TRP A 80 18.03 11.05 1.95
C TRP A 80 17.72 11.45 0.50
N TYR A 81 16.66 10.88 -0.09
CA TYR A 81 16.27 11.17 -1.47
C TYR A 81 15.88 12.65 -1.65
N LYS A 82 15.06 13.19 -0.73
CA LYS A 82 14.73 14.62 -0.67
C LYS A 82 15.99 15.48 -0.64
N ASP A 83 16.93 15.16 0.24
CA ASP A 83 18.12 15.97 0.46
C ASP A 83 19.11 15.91 -0.71
N VAL A 84 19.26 14.75 -1.35
CA VAL A 84 20.17 14.58 -2.49
C VAL A 84 19.64 15.27 -3.73
N PHE A 85 18.35 15.10 -4.04
CA PHE A 85 17.73 15.65 -5.24
C PHE A 85 17.15 17.05 -5.03
N LYS A 86 17.27 17.61 -3.82
CA LYS A 86 16.80 18.96 -3.46
C LYS A 86 15.32 19.18 -3.78
N ILE A 87 14.51 18.18 -3.47
CA ILE A 87 13.08 18.17 -3.79
C ILE A 87 12.36 19.23 -2.96
N THR A 88 11.55 20.03 -3.65
CA THR A 88 10.76 21.13 -3.12
C THR A 88 9.26 20.87 -3.33
N PRO A 89 8.37 21.59 -2.63
CA PRO A 89 6.93 21.49 -2.86
C PRO A 89 6.47 21.85 -4.28
N HIS A 90 7.31 22.53 -5.07
CA HIS A 90 7.01 22.92 -6.44
C HIS A 90 7.32 21.81 -7.45
N ASP A 91 8.07 20.79 -7.04
CA ASP A 91 8.43 19.69 -7.92
C ASP A 91 7.23 18.79 -8.20
N ARG A 92 7.28 18.18 -9.39
CA ARG A 92 6.27 17.24 -9.86
C ARG A 92 6.91 15.97 -10.36
N LYS A 93 6.40 14.81 -9.94
CA LYS A 93 6.93 13.52 -10.40
C LYS A 93 5.82 12.58 -10.84
N LEU A 94 6.06 11.92 -11.98
CA LEU A 94 5.17 10.88 -12.46
C LEU A 94 5.34 9.60 -11.60
N LEU A 95 4.22 9.07 -11.09
CA LEU A 95 4.14 7.70 -10.59
C LEU A 95 4.04 6.75 -11.79
N LYS A 96 5.18 6.34 -12.32
CA LYS A 96 5.32 5.54 -13.53
C LYS A 96 5.49 4.06 -13.21
N SER A 97 6.23 3.77 -12.15
CA SER A 97 6.58 2.41 -11.78
C SER A 97 5.36 1.68 -11.21
N SER A 98 5.25 0.39 -11.50
CA SER A 98 4.21 -0.45 -10.90
C SER A 98 4.31 -0.41 -9.38
N ILE A 99 3.16 -0.34 -8.70
CA ILE A 99 3.09 -0.35 -7.23
C ILE A 99 3.69 -1.63 -6.62
N SER A 100 3.79 -2.71 -7.42
CA SER A 100 4.42 -3.97 -7.02
C SER A 100 5.95 -3.94 -7.14
N PHE A 101 6.56 -2.81 -7.52
CA PHE A 101 8.01 -2.65 -7.62
C PHE A 101 8.49 -1.50 -6.73
N ASP A 102 9.66 -1.64 -6.12
CA ASP A 102 10.16 -0.72 -5.09
C ASP A 102 10.45 0.70 -5.61
N ALA A 103 10.75 0.86 -6.90
CA ALA A 103 10.90 2.17 -7.52
C ALA A 103 9.64 3.04 -7.38
N SER A 104 8.43 2.44 -7.33
CA SER A 104 7.20 3.20 -7.07
C SER A 104 7.22 3.86 -5.69
N VAL A 105 7.75 3.16 -4.67
CA VAL A 105 7.88 3.67 -3.30
C VAL A 105 8.72 4.94 -3.28
N LEU A 106 9.81 4.96 -4.02
CA LEU A 106 10.63 6.17 -4.20
C LEU A 106 9.84 7.29 -4.88
N GLU A 107 9.10 6.97 -5.94
CA GLU A 107 8.31 7.94 -6.71
C GLU A 107 7.29 8.68 -5.85
N TYR A 108 6.51 7.98 -5.00
CA TYR A 108 5.51 8.65 -4.17
C TYR A 108 6.05 9.12 -2.80
N CYS A 109 6.79 8.30 -2.04
CA CYS A 109 7.21 8.70 -0.69
C CYS A 109 8.16 9.89 -0.70
N GLY A 110 9.09 9.95 -1.66
CA GLY A 110 10.00 11.08 -1.80
C GLY A 110 9.28 12.42 -2.07
N MET A 111 8.19 12.38 -2.85
CA MET A 111 7.37 13.56 -3.12
C MET A 111 6.52 13.94 -1.90
N LEU A 112 5.83 12.97 -1.30
CA LEU A 112 4.90 13.19 -0.20
C LEU A 112 5.59 13.78 1.04
N VAL A 113 6.79 13.31 1.41
CA VAL A 113 7.54 13.89 2.55
C VAL A 113 8.12 15.28 2.26
N SER A 114 8.09 15.70 1.00
CA SER A 114 8.63 16.99 0.53
C SER A 114 7.55 18.03 0.26
N GLY A 115 6.26 17.66 0.37
CA GLY A 115 5.13 18.52 -0.03
C GLY A 115 5.00 18.70 -1.55
N ALA A 116 5.71 17.88 -2.33
CA ALA A 116 5.61 17.82 -3.78
C ALA A 116 4.44 16.92 -4.21
N SER A 117 4.20 16.80 -5.52
CA SER A 117 3.15 15.88 -6.03
C SER A 117 3.58 15.09 -7.25
#